data_AF-A0A353YDE2-F1
#
_entry.id   AF-A0A353YDE2-F1
#
_cell.length_a   1.000
_cell.length_b   1.000
_cell.length_c   1.000
_cell.angle_alpha   90.00
_cell.angle_beta   90.00
_cell.angle_gamma   90.00
#
_symmetry.space_group_name_H-M   'P 1'
#
loop_
_entity.id
_entity.type
_entity.pdbx_description
1 polymer ?
#
loop_
_entity_poly.entity_id
_entity_poly.type
_entity_poly.pdbx_seq_one_letter_code
_entity_poly.pdbx_strand_id
1 'polypeptide(L)'
;VVDDPSIDVNGLPDEQQFTTARDLAKLARAIIVEFPQYADLFSEMQVQVGNRLIRGHNGLLVSFPGADGMKTGFICDSGFNIVASATRDGRKLVAVVLGEPSVASRNDLATDLLDNGFKRYFWKSLFGTSIDGLAIQASLSDSPTHLRDSVCGAGRAKTTRRRSVRSKTKLRGRHA
;
A
#
# COMPACT_ATOMS: atom_id res chain seq x y z
N VAL A 1 9.24 -10.38 15.41
CA VAL A 1 9.16 -9.38 16.50
C VAL A 1 10.20 -9.73 17.54
N VAL A 2 11.18 -8.86 17.73
CA VAL A 2 11.78 -8.61 19.04
C VAL A 2 11.31 -7.21 19.40
N ASP A 3 10.55 -7.07 20.49
CA ASP A 3 10.30 -5.79 21.12
C ASP A 3 11.52 -5.50 22.00
N ASP A 4 12.52 -4.82 21.43
CA ASP A 4 13.60 -4.19 22.19
C ASP A 4 13.34 -2.67 22.20
N PRO A 5 13.22 -2.02 23.37
CA PRO A 5 13.06 -0.57 23.48
C PRO A 5 14.23 0.25 22.91
N SER A 6 15.31 -0.38 22.45
CA SER A 6 16.40 0.25 21.70
C SER A 6 16.16 0.39 20.19
N ILE A 7 15.13 -0.27 19.65
CA ILE A 7 14.80 -0.24 18.22
C ILE A 7 14.17 1.10 17.83
N ASP A 8 14.63 1.69 16.72
CA ASP A 8 14.19 3.01 16.26
C ASP A 8 12.68 3.06 15.97
N VAL A 9 11.98 3.93 16.69
CA VAL A 9 10.54 4.18 16.55
C VAL A 9 10.16 4.83 15.22
N ASN A 10 11.14 5.38 14.50
CA ASN A 10 10.92 6.11 13.25
C ASN A 10 11.03 5.21 12.01
N GLY A 11 11.49 3.95 12.17
CA GLY A 11 11.64 2.98 11.10
C GLY A 11 12.89 3.19 10.23
N LEU A 12 13.93 3.81 10.79
CA LEU A 12 15.27 3.82 10.20
C LEU A 12 15.84 2.40 10.15
N PRO A 13 16.76 2.10 9.22
CA PRO A 13 17.27 0.75 9.03
C PRO A 13 17.92 0.18 10.29
N ASP A 14 17.36 -0.91 10.80
CA ASP A 14 17.91 -1.77 11.84
C ASP A 14 17.69 -3.23 11.41
N GLU A 15 18.74 -4.05 11.46
CA GLU A 15 18.69 -5.46 11.04
C GLU A 15 17.72 -6.31 11.88
N GLN A 16 17.37 -5.84 13.09
CA GLN A 16 16.42 -6.51 13.99
C GLN A 16 14.98 -6.02 13.78
N GLN A 17 14.76 -4.97 12.97
CA GLN A 17 13.45 -4.39 12.73
C GLN A 17 12.78 -4.98 11.48
N PHE A 18 12.07 -6.09 11.67
CA PHE A 18 11.26 -6.71 10.63
C PHE A 18 9.82 -6.97 11.09
N THR A 19 8.90 -6.95 10.12
CA THR A 19 7.47 -7.19 10.31
C THR A 19 6.93 -7.97 9.12
N THR A 20 5.77 -8.61 9.30
CA THR A 20 5.08 -9.32 8.22
C THR A 20 3.84 -8.57 7.75
N ALA A 21 3.34 -8.88 6.56
CA ALA A 21 2.08 -8.33 6.09
C ALA A 21 0.90 -8.68 7.03
N ARG A 22 0.96 -9.86 7.66
CA ARG A 22 -0.01 -10.28 8.67
C ARG A 22 0.04 -9.40 9.92
N ASP A 23 1.23 -9.15 10.45
CA ASP A 23 1.39 -8.36 11.68
C ASP A 23 0.90 -6.93 11.46
N LEU A 24 1.25 -6.32 10.33
CA LEU A 24 0.75 -5.00 9.95
C LEU A 24 -0.76 -4.96 9.75
N ALA A 25 -1.37 -6.01 9.19
CA ALA A 25 -2.81 -6.09 9.06
C ALA A 25 -3.52 -6.24 10.42
N LYS A 26 -2.92 -6.98 11.37
CA LYS A 26 -3.39 -7.04 12.77
C LYS A 26 -3.29 -5.67 13.44
N LEU A 27 -2.14 -5.00 13.30
CA LEU A 27 -1.91 -3.67 13.86
C LEU A 27 -2.88 -2.64 13.28
N ALA A 28 -3.06 -2.62 11.95
CA ALA A 28 -4.01 -1.73 11.29
C ALA A 28 -5.43 -1.95 11.81
N ARG A 29 -5.85 -3.21 11.97
CA ARG A 29 -7.15 -3.55 12.56
C ARG A 29 -7.26 -3.02 13.99
N ALA A 30 -6.24 -3.23 14.83
CA ALA A 30 -6.24 -2.73 16.20
C ALA A 30 -6.38 -1.20 16.24
N ILE A 31 -5.61 -0.47 15.42
CA ILE A 31 -5.70 1.00 15.33
C ILE A 31 -7.11 1.45 14.91
N ILE A 32 -7.68 0.84 13.88
CA ILE A 32 -9.01 1.18 13.36
C ILE A 32 -10.11 0.95 14.42
N VAL A 33 -10.02 -0.15 15.19
CA VAL A 33 -11.06 -0.57 16.13
C VAL A 33 -10.91 0.08 17.49
N GLU A 34 -9.69 0.13 18.02
CA GLU A 34 -9.40 0.58 19.38
C GLU A 34 -9.14 2.08 19.46
N PHE A 35 -8.70 2.70 18.36
CA PHE A 35 -8.35 4.12 18.32
C PHE A 35 -9.03 4.89 17.16
N PRO A 36 -10.36 4.76 16.97
CA PRO A 36 -11.05 5.40 15.86
C PRO A 36 -10.96 6.93 15.87
N GLN A 37 -10.71 7.55 17.03
CA GLN A 37 -10.53 9.00 17.18
C GLN A 37 -9.33 9.57 16.41
N TYR A 38 -8.40 8.72 15.97
CA TYR A 38 -7.22 9.13 15.20
C TYR A 38 -7.36 8.87 13.69
N ALA A 39 -8.54 8.42 13.22
CA ALA A 39 -8.75 8.09 11.81
C ALA A 39 -8.40 9.26 10.87
N ASP A 40 -8.75 10.49 11.27
CA ASP A 40 -8.54 11.68 10.46
C ASP A 40 -7.06 11.88 10.10
N LEU A 41 -6.14 11.60 11.04
CA LEU A 41 -4.69 11.71 10.83
C LEU A 41 -4.19 10.89 9.64
N PHE A 42 -4.85 9.76 9.36
CA PHE A 42 -4.49 8.84 8.29
C PHE A 42 -5.14 9.20 6.95
N SER A 43 -6.21 9.99 6.97
CA SER A 43 -6.94 10.45 5.80
C SER A 43 -6.41 11.78 5.23
N GLU A 44 -5.52 12.45 5.96
CA GLU A 44 -4.94 13.72 5.53
C GLU A 44 -4.01 13.57 4.32
N MET A 45 -4.37 14.26 3.22
CA MET A 45 -3.58 14.26 1.99
C MET A 45 -2.38 15.21 2.07
N GLN A 46 -2.45 16.22 2.94
CA GLN A 46 -1.43 17.24 3.08
C GLN A 46 -1.52 17.91 4.45
N VAL A 47 -0.38 18.26 5.01
CA VAL A 47 -0.28 18.97 6.28
C VAL A 47 0.47 20.28 6.06
N GLN A 48 -0.03 21.36 6.64
CA GLN A 48 0.65 22.65 6.63
C GLN A 48 1.48 22.80 7.91
N VAL A 49 2.79 23.04 7.74
CA VAL A 49 3.73 23.29 8.83
C VAL A 49 4.35 24.66 8.61
N GLY A 50 3.89 25.64 9.39
CA GLY A 50 4.18 27.06 9.15
C GLY A 50 3.74 27.48 7.74
N ASN A 51 4.69 27.99 6.95
CA ASN A 51 4.42 28.42 5.57
C ASN A 51 4.64 27.32 4.52
N ARG A 52 4.89 26.07 4.95
CA ARG A 52 5.17 24.96 4.05
C ARG A 52 4.02 23.97 4.01
N LEU A 53 3.53 23.67 2.81
CA LEU A 53 2.59 22.59 2.56
C LEU A 53 3.35 21.31 2.25
N ILE A 54 3.14 20.27 3.06
CA ILE A 54 3.76 18.96 2.92
C ILE A 54 2.69 17.98 2.43
N ARG A 55 2.89 17.37 1.27
CA ARG A 55 1.98 16.37 0.72
C ARG A 55 2.29 14.99 1.28
N GLY A 56 1.24 14.23 1.57
CA GLY A 56 1.33 12.82 1.92
C GLY A 56 1.86 11.96 0.77
N HIS A 57 2.43 10.82 1.12
CA HIS A 57 2.95 9.84 0.16
C HIS A 57 1.93 8.77 -0.25
N ASN A 58 0.78 8.72 0.43
CA ASN A 58 -0.31 7.80 0.15
C ASN A 58 -1.15 8.31 -1.03
N GLY A 59 -0.77 7.90 -2.24
CA GLY A 59 -1.49 8.29 -3.46
C GLY A 59 -2.93 7.76 -3.53
N LEU A 60 -3.26 6.69 -2.80
CA LEU A 60 -4.61 6.11 -2.83
C LEU A 60 -5.66 7.05 -2.24
N LEU A 61 -5.29 7.94 -1.31
CA LEU A 61 -6.21 8.96 -0.78
C LEU A 61 -6.77 9.87 -1.87
N VAL A 62 -6.02 10.05 -2.97
CA VAL A 62 -6.44 10.85 -4.12
C VAL A 62 -7.10 9.96 -5.19
N SER A 63 -6.53 8.77 -5.45
CA SER A 63 -6.88 7.98 -6.63
C SER A 63 -7.94 6.90 -6.40
N PHE A 64 -8.19 6.49 -5.15
CA PHE A 64 -9.04 5.34 -4.85
C PHE A 64 -10.31 5.75 -4.09
N PRO A 65 -11.52 5.56 -4.66
CA PRO A 65 -12.76 5.93 -4.00
C PRO A 65 -12.97 5.22 -2.66
N GLY A 66 -13.18 6.02 -1.62
CA GLY A 66 -13.36 5.56 -0.24
C GLY A 66 -12.07 5.31 0.52
N ALA A 67 -10.89 5.60 -0.05
CA ALA A 67 -9.61 5.48 0.67
C ALA A 67 -9.53 6.46 1.84
N ASP A 68 -9.08 5.96 2.98
CA ASP A 68 -9.08 6.69 4.26
C ASP A 68 -7.86 6.36 5.15
N GLY A 69 -6.81 5.77 4.59
CA GLY A 69 -5.58 5.48 5.32
C GLY A 69 -4.61 4.57 4.57
N MET A 70 -3.51 4.11 5.19
CA MET A 70 -2.98 4.60 6.47
C MET A 70 -1.56 5.12 6.32
N LYS A 71 -0.61 4.26 5.91
CA LYS A 71 0.81 4.59 5.98
C LYS A 71 1.59 3.97 4.83
N THR A 72 2.53 4.74 4.30
CA THR A 72 3.54 4.27 3.35
C THR A 72 4.90 4.18 4.03
N GLY A 73 5.74 3.27 3.55
CA GLY A 73 7.15 3.13 3.97
C GLY A 73 8.07 2.89 2.77
N PHE A 74 9.31 3.33 2.88
CA PHE A 74 10.34 3.09 1.89
C PHE A 74 11.72 3.13 2.54
N ILE A 75 12.47 2.04 2.38
CA ILE A 75 13.93 2.02 2.45
C ILE A 75 14.42 1.11 1.32
N CYS A 76 15.67 1.29 0.90
CA CYS A 76 16.21 0.50 -0.21
C CYS A 76 16.09 -1.01 0.04
N ASP A 77 16.33 -1.45 1.27
CA ASP A 77 16.30 -2.87 1.63
C ASP A 77 14.88 -3.47 1.63
N SER A 78 13.83 -2.68 1.84
CA SER A 78 12.43 -3.16 1.94
C SER A 78 11.57 -2.81 0.73
N GLY A 79 12.07 -2.01 -0.21
CA GLY A 79 11.27 -1.53 -1.34
C GLY A 79 10.17 -0.56 -0.92
N PHE A 80 9.13 -0.46 -1.74
CA PHE A 80 8.00 0.44 -1.53
C PHE A 80 6.85 -0.32 -0.84
N ASN A 81 6.46 0.17 0.34
CA ASN A 81 5.46 -0.48 1.20
C ASN A 81 4.24 0.42 1.40
N ILE A 82 3.07 -0.19 1.59
CA ILE A 82 1.84 0.50 1.98
C ILE A 82 0.91 -0.38 2.81
N VAL A 83 0.38 0.19 3.87
CA VAL A 83 -0.86 -0.26 4.52
C VAL A 83 -1.93 0.75 4.10
N ALA A 84 -2.87 0.30 3.27
CA ALA A 84 -3.97 1.12 2.76
C ALA A 84 -5.29 0.68 3.39
N SER A 85 -6.19 1.62 3.66
CA SER A 85 -7.56 1.32 4.05
C SER A 85 -8.56 2.07 3.17
N ALA A 86 -9.71 1.46 2.99
CA ALA A 86 -10.84 2.09 2.31
C ALA A 86 -12.18 1.61 2.86
N THR A 87 -13.19 2.47 2.80
CA THR A 87 -14.56 2.19 3.25
C THR A 87 -15.56 2.38 2.12
N ARG A 88 -16.42 1.38 1.88
CA ARG A 88 -17.56 1.45 0.94
C ARG A 88 -18.77 0.78 1.57
N ASP A 89 -19.92 1.44 1.52
CA ASP A 89 -21.22 0.90 2.01
C ASP A 89 -21.15 0.34 3.44
N GLY A 90 -20.47 1.04 4.35
CA GLY A 90 -20.30 0.63 5.75
C GLY A 90 -19.29 -0.51 5.97
N ARG A 91 -18.64 -1.02 4.92
CA ARG A 91 -17.60 -2.04 4.99
C ARG A 91 -16.22 -1.42 4.79
N LYS A 92 -15.33 -1.62 5.76
CA LYS A 92 -13.93 -1.19 5.70
C LYS A 92 -13.01 -2.37 5.36
N LEU A 93 -12.06 -2.14 4.46
CA LEU A 93 -11.02 -3.10 4.08
C LEU A 93 -9.64 -2.50 4.30
N VAL A 94 -8.68 -3.39 4.58
CA VAL A 94 -7.25 -3.06 4.69
C VAL A 94 -6.49 -3.91 3.68
N ALA A 95 -5.62 -3.28 2.91
CA ALA A 95 -4.66 -3.94 2.03
C ALA A 95 -3.24 -3.64 2.50
N VAL A 96 -2.44 -4.68 2.67
CA VAL A 96 -1.02 -4.57 3.05
C VAL A 96 -0.17 -5.07 1.89
N VAL A 97 0.68 -4.20 1.38
CA VAL A 97 1.60 -4.48 0.27
C VAL A 97 3.01 -4.15 0.74
N LEU A 98 3.91 -5.12 0.62
CA LEU A 98 5.32 -5.00 1.01
C LEU A 98 6.22 -5.38 -0.18
N GLY A 99 7.37 -4.72 -0.31
CA GLY A 99 8.43 -5.17 -1.21
C GLY A 99 8.28 -4.78 -2.68
N GLU A 100 7.48 -3.78 -3.00
CA GLU A 100 7.26 -3.38 -4.40
C GLU A 100 8.44 -2.57 -4.96
N PRO A 101 8.82 -2.72 -6.24
CA PRO A 101 9.98 -2.04 -6.81
C PRO A 101 9.76 -0.54 -7.10
N SER A 102 8.51 -0.07 -7.05
CA SER A 102 8.15 1.32 -7.35
C SER A 102 6.89 1.79 -6.63
N VAL A 103 6.73 3.10 -6.49
CA VAL A 103 5.49 3.75 -6.00
C VAL A 103 4.28 3.36 -6.85
N ALA A 104 4.46 3.24 -8.17
CA ALA A 104 3.39 2.92 -9.12
C ALA A 104 2.90 1.48 -8.92
N SER A 105 3.81 0.49 -9.00
CA SER A 105 3.45 -0.92 -8.84
C SER A 105 2.84 -1.21 -7.47
N ARG A 106 3.37 -0.57 -6.41
CA ARG A 106 2.77 -0.55 -5.08
C ARG A 106 1.31 -0.06 -5.07
N ASN A 107 1.04 1.07 -5.74
CA ASN A 107 -0.31 1.62 -5.78
C ASN A 107 -1.27 0.75 -6.59
N ASP A 108 -0.80 0.21 -7.71
CA ASP A 108 -1.58 -0.65 -8.59
C ASP A 108 -1.98 -1.93 -7.85
N LEU A 109 -1.02 -2.59 -7.18
CA LEU A 109 -1.31 -3.80 -6.40
C LEU A 109 -2.24 -3.53 -5.21
N ALA A 110 -2.05 -2.42 -4.49
CA ALA A 110 -2.95 -2.06 -3.39
C ALA A 110 -4.39 -1.78 -3.89
N THR A 111 -4.51 -1.10 -5.03
CA THR A 111 -5.80 -0.85 -5.71
C THR A 111 -6.48 -2.16 -6.09
N ASP A 112 -5.74 -3.07 -6.74
CA ASP A 112 -6.26 -4.37 -7.14
C ASP A 112 -6.73 -5.19 -5.93
N LEU A 113 -5.97 -5.21 -4.84
CA LEU A 113 -6.35 -5.93 -3.62
C LEU A 113 -7.66 -5.37 -3.02
N LEU A 114 -7.77 -4.04 -2.91
CA LEU A 114 -8.98 -3.41 -2.36
C LEU A 114 -10.19 -3.65 -3.26
N ASP A 115 -10.07 -3.47 -4.58
CA ASP A 115 -11.18 -3.70 -5.50
C ASP A 115 -11.62 -5.16 -5.54
N ASN A 116 -10.67 -6.11 -5.54
CA ASN A 116 -11.01 -7.52 -5.42
C ASN A 116 -11.68 -7.83 -4.08
N GLY A 117 -11.22 -7.21 -2.99
CA GLY A 117 -11.83 -7.34 -1.67
C GLY A 117 -13.27 -6.85 -1.63
N PHE A 118 -13.57 -5.72 -2.26
CA PHE A 118 -14.92 -5.16 -2.35
C PHE A 118 -15.85 -5.95 -3.28
N LYS A 119 -15.32 -6.54 -4.38
CA LYS A 119 -16.09 -7.43 -5.26
C LYS A 119 -16.54 -8.72 -4.59
N ARG A 120 -15.83 -9.19 -3.55
CA ARG A 120 -16.24 -10.37 -2.77
C ARG A 120 -17.45 -10.02 -1.90
N TYR A 121 -18.56 -10.74 -2.09
CA TYR A 121 -19.78 -10.59 -1.33
C TYR A 121 -19.53 -10.63 0.19
N PHE A 122 -20.05 -9.63 0.91
CA PHE A 122 -19.90 -9.47 2.36
C PHE A 122 -20.33 -10.72 3.15
N TRP A 123 -21.35 -11.45 2.70
CA TRP A 123 -21.78 -12.68 3.37
C TRP A 123 -20.70 -13.77 3.35
N LYS A 124 -19.83 -13.82 2.32
CA LYS A 124 -18.73 -14.78 2.28
C LYS A 124 -17.61 -14.40 3.25
N SER A 125 -17.48 -13.12 3.62
CA SER A 125 -16.54 -12.73 4.69
C SER A 125 -17.08 -12.98 6.09
N LEU A 126 -18.41 -13.05 6.29
CA LEU A 126 -19.01 -13.45 7.57
C LEU A 126 -18.69 -14.90 7.94
N PHE A 127 -18.45 -15.76 6.94
CA PHE A 127 -17.97 -17.14 7.12
C PHE A 127 -16.48 -17.30 6.75
N GLY A 128 -15.77 -16.19 6.54
CA GLY A 128 -14.37 -16.19 6.15
C GLY A 128 -13.45 -16.50 7.33
N THR A 129 -12.25 -17.00 7.04
CA THR A 129 -11.21 -17.20 8.05
C THR A 129 -10.78 -15.84 8.60
N SER A 130 -10.77 -15.70 9.93
CA SER A 130 -10.21 -14.51 10.58
C SER A 130 -8.71 -14.41 10.28
N ILE A 131 -8.14 -13.21 10.46
CA ILE A 131 -6.69 -13.02 10.27
C ILE A 131 -5.86 -13.95 11.17
N ASP A 132 -6.41 -14.32 12.33
CA ASP A 132 -5.78 -15.25 13.27
C ASP A 132 -5.82 -16.70 12.77
N GLY A 133 -6.88 -17.08 12.04
CA GLY A 133 -7.06 -18.43 11.50
C GLY A 133 -6.51 -18.66 10.09
N LEU A 134 -6.01 -17.63 9.40
CA LEU A 134 -5.32 -17.81 8.12
C LEU A 134 -4.10 -18.73 8.34
N ALA A 135 -3.80 -19.65 7.42
CA ALA A 135 -2.53 -20.38 7.49
C ALA A 135 -1.40 -19.39 7.15
N ILE A 136 -0.30 -19.42 7.92
CA ILE A 136 0.94 -18.78 7.47
C ILE A 136 1.38 -19.59 6.25
N GLN A 137 1.48 -18.95 5.08
CA GLN A 137 2.01 -19.62 3.90
C GLN A 137 3.46 -19.99 4.21
N ALA A 138 3.74 -21.28 4.36
CA ALA A 138 5.02 -21.85 4.78
C ALA A 138 6.17 -21.69 3.76
N SER A 139 6.02 -20.80 2.78
CA SER A 139 6.97 -20.62 1.67
C SER A 139 7.78 -19.33 1.76
N LEU A 140 7.77 -18.62 2.88
CA LEU A 140 8.64 -17.48 3.11
C LEU A 140 9.94 -18.00 3.71
N SER A 141 11.06 -17.72 3.05
CA SER A 141 12.41 -17.96 3.60
C SER A 141 12.49 -17.49 5.06
N ASP A 142 13.19 -18.22 5.91
CA ASP A 142 13.42 -17.87 7.33
C ASP A 142 14.16 -16.53 7.54
N SER A 143 14.51 -15.83 6.45
CA SER A 143 15.19 -14.55 6.47
C SER A 143 14.41 -13.49 5.65
N PRO A 144 14.39 -12.22 6.10
CA PRO A 144 13.81 -11.11 5.35
C PRO A 144 14.40 -10.99 3.94
N THR A 145 13.56 -10.66 2.96
CA THR A 145 14.04 -10.38 1.61
C THR A 145 14.67 -8.99 1.54
N HIS A 146 15.92 -8.90 1.08
CA HIS A 146 16.60 -7.63 0.84
C HIS A 146 16.46 -7.19 -0.62
N LEU A 147 15.89 -6.01 -0.84
CA LEU A 147 15.53 -5.50 -2.17
C LEU A 147 16.45 -4.39 -2.70
N ARG A 148 17.48 -4.01 -1.94
CA ARG A 148 18.32 -2.84 -2.22
C ARG A 148 18.91 -2.80 -3.61
N ASP A 149 19.45 -3.90 -4.09
CA ASP A 149 20.07 -3.94 -5.42
C ASP A 149 19.04 -3.76 -6.53
N SER A 150 17.84 -4.30 -6.35
CA SER A 150 16.75 -4.19 -7.33
C SER A 150 16.07 -2.81 -7.32
N VAL A 151 16.02 -2.15 -6.15
CA VAL A 151 15.27 -0.91 -5.94
C VAL A 151 16.15 0.33 -6.06
N CYS A 152 17.34 0.29 -5.47
CA CYS A 152 18.29 1.41 -5.35
C CYS A 152 19.66 1.13 -5.99
N GLY A 153 19.91 -0.08 -6.52
CA GLY A 153 21.17 -0.42 -7.16
C GLY A 153 21.45 0.44 -8.40
N ALA A 154 22.74 0.58 -8.72
CA ALA A 154 23.24 1.44 -9.80
C ALA A 154 22.71 1.08 -11.21
N GLY A 155 22.07 -0.09 -11.37
CA GLY A 155 21.59 -0.63 -12.64
C GLY A 155 20.09 -0.45 -12.92
N ARG A 156 19.39 0.49 -12.26
CA ARG A 156 17.94 0.69 -12.49
C ARG A 156 17.69 1.00 -13.98
N ALA A 157 17.28 -0.02 -14.73
CA ALA A 157 16.93 0.10 -16.14
C ALA A 157 15.82 1.14 -16.24
N LYS A 158 16.11 2.28 -16.89
CA LYS A 158 15.13 3.32 -17.16
C LYS A 158 14.00 2.69 -17.94
N THR A 159 12.84 2.47 -17.32
CA THR A 159 11.64 1.99 -17.99
C THR A 159 11.31 2.98 -19.11
N THR A 160 11.68 2.64 -20.34
CA THR A 160 11.38 3.43 -21.53
C THR A 160 9.87 3.50 -21.66
N ARG A 161 9.32 4.68 -21.38
CA ARG A 161 7.90 5.00 -21.54
C ARG A 161 7.55 4.77 -23.02
N ARG A 162 6.95 3.63 -23.35
CA ARG A 162 6.49 3.32 -24.71
C ARG A 162 5.37 4.30 -25.04
N ARG A 163 5.71 5.33 -25.82
CA ARG A 163 4.81 6.39 -26.26
C ARG A 163 3.82 5.74 -27.25
N SER A 164 2.56 5.56 -26.86
CA SER A 164 1.54 5.05 -27.77
C SER A 164 1.32 6.07 -28.90
N VAL A 165 1.61 5.65 -30.12
CA VAL A 165 1.35 6.44 -31.33
C VAL A 165 -0.15 6.36 -31.58
N ARG A 166 -0.86 7.47 -31.35
CA ARG A 166 -2.28 7.61 -31.69
C ARG A 166 -2.41 7.74 -33.21
N SER A 167 -2.82 6.66 -33.88
CA SER A 167 -3.14 6.66 -35.31
C SER A 167 -4.33 7.60 -35.59
N LYS A 168 -4.16 8.50 -36.58
CA LYS A 168 -5.20 9.41 -37.08
C LYS A 168 -6.09 8.65 -38.07
N THR A 169 -7.35 8.39 -37.72
CA THR A 169 -8.35 7.97 -38.71
C THR A 169 -9.02 9.20 -39.32
N LYS A 170 -8.70 9.45 -40.60
CA LYS A 170 -9.25 10.53 -41.43
C LYS A 170 -10.61 10.07 -41.97
N LEU A 171 -11.72 10.57 -41.41
CA LEU A 171 -13.04 10.40 -42.03
C LEU A 171 -13.10 11.22 -43.32
N ARG A 172 -13.23 10.52 -44.45
CA ARG A 172 -13.64 11.12 -45.73
C ARG A 172 -15.16 11.31 -45.69
N GLY A 173 -15.62 12.56 -45.70
CA GLY A 173 -17.03 12.90 -45.91
C GLY A 173 -17.45 12.58 -47.36
N ARG A 174 -18.60 11.94 -47.50
CA ARG A 174 -19.41 11.87 -48.72
C ARG A 174 -20.71 12.64 -48.46
N HIS A 175 -21.26 13.24 -49.53
CA HIS A 175 -22.54 13.95 -49.65
C HIS A 175 -22.48 15.43 -49.21
N ALA A 176 -22.95 16.42 -49.99
CA ALA A 176 -23.90 16.44 -51.11
C ALA A 176 -23.35 17.15 -52.36
#